data_AF-A0A257H051-F1
#
_entry.id   AF-A0A257H051-F1
#
_cell.length_a   1.000
_cell.length_b   1.000
_cell.length_c   1.000
_cell.angle_alpha   90.00
_cell.angle_beta   90.00
_cell.angle_gamma   90.00
#
_symmetry.space_group_name_H-M   'P 1'
#
loop_
_entity.id
_entity.type
_entity.pdbx_description
1 polymer ?
#
loop_
_entity_poly.entity_id
_entity_poly.type
_entity_poly.pdbx_seq_one_letter_code
_entity_poly.pdbx_strand_id
1 'polypeptide(L)'
;MKLIDTTDSRAHAGMRTLISSSGERESWLAEKFRIHLVGMYFARVGPEWASDSKQQGDYLHHIEVALSGRRQVVQNRTVHELNPGQIWFLPGNTPVERRCSESCEILFFKFSCEWLPGVDPLLDWPDREPRLIGDAE
;
A
#
# COMPACT_ATOMS: atom_id res chain seq x y z
N MET A 1 -24.54 -5.66 7.32
CA MET A 1 -23.73 -6.61 8.11
C MET A 1 -23.14 -5.83 9.28
N LYS A 2 -23.36 -6.27 10.53
CA LYS A 2 -22.88 -5.54 11.72
C LYS A 2 -21.38 -5.78 11.82
N LEU A 3 -20.57 -4.73 11.68
CA LEU A 3 -19.12 -4.80 11.85
C LEU A 3 -18.84 -5.24 13.29
N ILE A 4 -18.13 -6.36 13.46
CA ILE A 4 -17.70 -6.85 14.77
C ILE A 4 -16.33 -6.25 15.05
N ASP A 5 -16.22 -5.59 16.18
CA ASP A 5 -14.96 -5.04 16.66
C ASP A 5 -13.94 -6.15 16.79
N THR A 6 -12.73 -5.93 16.29
CA THR A 6 -11.69 -6.95 16.24
C THR A 6 -11.00 -7.18 17.60
N THR A 7 -11.34 -6.37 18.61
CA THR A 7 -11.04 -6.63 20.03
C THR A 7 -11.98 -7.66 20.68
N ASP A 8 -13.07 -8.02 19.99
CA ASP A 8 -13.96 -9.10 20.39
C ASP A 8 -13.33 -10.44 20.05
N SER A 9 -13.31 -11.37 21.01
CA SER A 9 -12.72 -12.70 20.81
C SER A 9 -13.33 -13.50 19.66
N ARG A 10 -14.57 -13.17 19.27
CA ARG A 10 -15.26 -13.76 18.12
C ARG A 10 -14.68 -13.33 16.78
N ALA A 11 -13.97 -12.20 16.71
CA ALA A 11 -13.28 -11.75 15.51
C ALA A 11 -11.96 -12.51 15.27
N HIS A 12 -11.40 -13.17 16.30
CA HIS A 12 -10.19 -14.00 16.19
C HIS A 12 -10.46 -15.41 15.63
N ALA A 13 -11.74 -15.82 15.53
CA ALA A 13 -12.14 -17.09 14.94
C ALA A 13 -11.95 -17.08 13.41
N GLY A 14 -10.72 -17.33 12.96
CA GLY A 14 -10.35 -17.33 11.54
C GLY A 14 -8.97 -16.76 11.24
N MET A 15 -8.33 -16.08 12.21
CA MET A 15 -6.91 -15.73 12.14
C MET A 15 -6.05 -16.99 12.34
N ARG A 16 -6.01 -17.87 11.33
CA ARG A 16 -4.97 -18.90 11.24
C ARG A 16 -3.67 -18.21 10.81
N THR A 17 -2.84 -18.00 11.81
CA THR A 17 -1.58 -17.27 11.85
C THR A 17 -0.59 -17.75 10.79
N LEU A 18 -0.17 -16.85 9.89
CA LEU A 18 0.98 -17.00 8.98
C LEU A 18 2.34 -16.90 9.71
N ILE A 19 2.34 -16.75 11.03
CA ILE A 19 3.54 -16.52 11.83
C ILE A 19 3.95 -17.85 12.46
N SER A 20 4.67 -18.66 11.69
CA SER A 20 5.43 -19.76 12.28
C SER A 20 6.54 -19.17 13.15
N SER A 21 6.48 -19.45 14.45
CA SER A 21 7.51 -19.22 15.50
C SER A 21 7.83 -17.78 15.93
N SER A 22 6.87 -17.08 16.55
CA SER A 22 7.16 -15.90 17.38
C SER A 22 6.61 -16.06 18.80
N GLY A 23 7.23 -15.41 19.80
CA GLY A 23 6.83 -15.51 21.20
C GLY A 23 5.44 -14.90 21.50
N GLU A 24 4.98 -15.06 22.74
CA GLU A 24 3.67 -14.54 23.19
C GLU A 24 3.54 -13.03 22.98
N ARG A 25 4.63 -12.28 23.17
CA ARG A 25 4.65 -10.83 23.01
C ARG A 25 4.47 -10.40 21.55
N GLU A 26 5.20 -11.02 20.63
CA GLU A 26 5.12 -10.72 19.19
C GLU A 26 3.73 -11.07 18.65
N SER A 27 3.16 -12.17 19.14
CA SER A 27 1.80 -12.60 18.79
C SER A 27 0.77 -11.60 19.29
N TRP A 28 0.87 -11.16 20.55
CA TRP A 28 0.01 -10.12 21.12
C TRP A 28 0.11 -8.79 20.36
N LEU A 29 1.33 -8.41 19.95
CA LEU A 29 1.56 -7.21 19.14
C LEU A 29 0.93 -7.32 17.75
N ALA A 30 1.06 -8.48 17.10
CA ALA A 30 0.44 -8.75 15.79
C ALA A 30 -1.10 -8.71 15.86
N GLU A 31 -1.70 -9.18 16.97
CA GLU A 31 -3.15 -9.13 17.17
C GLU A 31 -3.72 -7.71 17.22
N LYS A 32 -2.90 -6.70 17.55
CA LYS A 32 -3.30 -5.29 17.58
C LYS A 32 -3.17 -4.60 16.23
N PHE A 33 -2.42 -5.17 15.29
CA PHE A 33 -2.25 -4.58 13.97
C PHE A 33 -3.50 -4.76 13.11
N ARG A 34 -3.99 -3.66 12.55
CA ARG A 34 -5.16 -3.60 11.67
C ARG A 34 -4.78 -2.96 10.35
N ILE A 35 -5.33 -3.53 9.28
CA ILE A 35 -5.32 -2.92 7.95
C ILE A 35 -6.76 -2.55 7.63
N HIS A 36 -7.01 -1.27 7.44
CA HIS A 36 -8.32 -0.75 7.06
C HIS A 36 -8.33 -0.48 5.57
N LEU A 37 -8.94 -1.39 4.80
CA LEU A 37 -9.16 -1.17 3.38
C LEU A 37 -10.20 -0.06 3.20
N VAL A 38 -9.78 1.06 2.61
CA VAL A 38 -10.66 2.19 2.27
C VAL A 38 -11.45 1.87 1.01
N GLY A 39 -10.80 1.25 0.02
CA GLY A 39 -11.48 0.82 -1.19
C GLY A 39 -10.53 0.26 -2.24
N MET A 40 -11.15 -0.33 -3.27
CA MET A 40 -10.50 -0.77 -4.49
C MET A 40 -11.00 0.10 -5.64
N TYR A 41 -10.07 0.57 -6.48
CA TYR A 41 -10.34 1.56 -7.50
C TYR A 41 -9.69 1.15 -8.81
N PHE A 42 -10.39 1.39 -9.91
CA PHE A 42 -9.84 1.32 -11.25
C PHE A 42 -9.69 2.74 -11.80
N ALA A 43 -8.58 3.02 -12.48
CA ALA A 43 -8.38 4.28 -13.17
C ALA A 43 -7.67 4.10 -14.52
N ARG A 44 -8.04 4.95 -15.46
CA ARG A 44 -7.26 5.21 -16.67
C ARG A 44 -6.48 6.49 -16.43
N VAL A 45 -5.16 6.41 -16.62
CA VAL A 45 -4.26 7.54 -16.39
C VAL A 45 -3.41 7.77 -17.63
N GLY A 46 -3.07 9.02 -17.90
CA GLY A 46 -2.18 9.42 -18.98
C GLY A 46 -1.18 10.47 -18.50
N PRO A 47 -0.71 11.36 -19.40
CA PRO A 47 0.20 12.45 -19.06
C PRO A 47 -0.27 13.33 -17.90
N GLU A 48 -1.58 13.45 -17.67
CA GLU A 48 -2.17 14.21 -16.57
C GLU A 48 -1.87 13.64 -15.17
N TRP A 49 -1.39 12.40 -15.09
CA TRP A 49 -0.92 11.79 -13.84
C TRP A 49 0.47 12.26 -13.43
N ALA A 50 1.25 12.81 -14.38
CA ALA A 50 2.58 13.32 -14.10
C ALA A 50 2.52 14.53 -13.16
N SER A 51 3.53 14.66 -12.30
CA SER A 51 3.59 15.73 -11.30
C SER A 51 4.51 16.89 -11.68
N ASP A 52 5.00 16.95 -12.92
CA ASP A 52 5.90 18.00 -13.43
C ASP A 52 7.08 18.29 -12.49
N SER A 53 7.84 17.24 -12.14
CA SER A 53 8.96 17.29 -11.17
C SER A 53 8.58 17.62 -9.72
N LYS A 54 7.29 17.80 -9.39
CA LYS A 54 6.85 18.03 -8.01
C LYS A 54 6.77 16.70 -7.27
N GLN A 55 7.22 16.72 -6.02
CA GLN A 55 7.06 15.61 -5.08
C GLN A 55 5.68 15.69 -4.44
N GLN A 56 4.86 14.68 -4.65
CA GLN A 56 3.50 14.58 -4.13
C GLN A 56 3.34 13.27 -3.36
N GLY A 57 2.67 13.33 -2.20
CA GLY A 57 2.29 12.14 -1.43
C GLY A 57 0.78 11.99 -1.36
N ASP A 58 0.29 10.75 -1.25
CA ASP A 58 -1.06 10.49 -0.73
C ASP A 58 -0.93 10.26 0.79
N TYR A 59 -1.98 10.56 1.54
CA TYR A 59 -1.99 10.29 2.98
C TYR A 59 -2.08 8.78 3.27
N LEU A 60 -2.81 8.05 2.43
CA LEU A 60 -3.04 6.62 2.58
C LEU A 60 -1.97 5.79 1.88
N HIS A 61 -1.84 4.53 2.28
CA HIS A 61 -1.03 3.55 1.57
C HIS A 61 -1.76 3.02 0.35
N HIS A 62 -1.00 2.68 -0.69
CA HIS A 62 -1.53 2.09 -1.90
C HIS A 62 -0.87 0.75 -2.20
N ILE A 63 -1.69 -0.22 -2.61
CA ILE A 63 -1.22 -1.34 -3.41
C ILE A 63 -1.74 -1.10 -4.83
N GLU A 64 -0.85 -0.94 -5.78
CA GLU A 64 -1.15 -0.65 -7.17
C GLU A 64 -0.81 -1.85 -8.03
N VAL A 65 -1.75 -2.28 -8.87
CA VAL A 65 -1.58 -3.31 -9.89
C VAL A 65 -1.53 -2.60 -11.24
N ALA A 66 -0.39 -2.67 -11.90
CA ALA A 66 -0.21 -2.13 -13.24
C ALA A 66 -0.84 -3.07 -14.26
N LEU A 67 -1.94 -2.65 -14.89
CA LEU A 67 -2.64 -3.48 -15.88
C LEU A 67 -2.10 -3.24 -17.29
N SER A 68 -1.83 -1.98 -17.64
CA SER A 68 -1.28 -1.60 -18.93
C SER A 68 -0.49 -0.30 -18.86
N GLY A 69 0.33 -0.07 -19.90
CA GLY A 69 1.21 1.10 -20.01
C GLY A 69 2.33 1.13 -18.96
N ARG A 70 3.37 1.90 -19.25
CA ARG A 70 4.53 2.11 -18.38
C ARG A 70 4.46 3.49 -17.77
N ARG A 71 4.81 3.53 -16.49
CA ARG A 71 4.92 4.77 -15.73
C ARG A 71 6.07 4.66 -14.74
N GLN A 72 6.48 5.79 -14.20
CA GLN A 72 7.57 5.85 -13.24
C GLN A 72 7.15 6.60 -12.00
N VAL A 73 7.70 6.13 -10.88
CA VAL A 73 7.68 6.84 -9.62
C VAL A 73 9.12 7.14 -9.25
N VAL A 74 9.42 8.39 -8.91
CA VAL A 74 10.78 8.84 -8.60
C VAL A 74 10.83 9.34 -7.17
N GLN A 75 11.70 8.72 -6.36
CA GLN A 75 11.93 9.10 -4.97
C GLN A 75 13.44 9.19 -4.73
N ASN A 76 13.93 10.27 -4.13
CA ASN A 76 15.34 10.42 -3.77
C ASN A 76 16.34 10.15 -4.92
N ARG A 77 15.98 10.51 -6.16
CA ARG A 77 16.73 10.23 -7.41
C ARG A 77 16.69 8.77 -7.89
N THR A 78 16.12 7.85 -7.12
CA THR A 78 15.80 6.50 -7.56
C THR A 78 14.57 6.54 -8.45
N VAL A 79 14.66 5.89 -9.61
CA VAL A 79 13.54 5.73 -10.55
C VAL A 79 13.02 4.31 -10.43
N HIS A 80 11.75 4.18 -10.06
CA HIS A 80 11.03 2.93 -10.03
C HIS A 80 10.17 2.84 -11.30
N GLU A 81 10.43 1.85 -12.13
CA GLU A 81 9.64 1.59 -13.35
C GLU A 81 8.50 0.64 -13.03
N LEU A 82 7.27 1.13 -13.17
CA LEU A 82 6.05 0.38 -12.95
C LEU A 82 5.61 -0.20 -14.29
N ASN A 83 5.91 -1.47 -14.52
CA ASN A 83 5.58 -2.19 -15.75
C ASN A 83 4.26 -2.94 -15.63
N PRO A 84 3.54 -3.16 -16.75
CA PRO A 84 2.35 -4.01 -16.77
C PRO A 84 2.62 -5.39 -16.16
N GLY A 85 1.64 -5.90 -15.41
CA GLY A 85 1.75 -7.15 -14.67
C GLY A 85 2.39 -7.01 -13.29
N GLN A 86 2.89 -5.84 -12.89
CA GLN A 86 3.53 -5.68 -11.58
C GLN A 86 2.58 -5.18 -10.51
N ILE A 87 2.82 -5.60 -9.27
CA ILE A 87 2.14 -5.17 -8.07
C ILE A 87 3.11 -4.37 -7.21
N TRP A 88 2.78 -3.11 -6.96
CA TRP A 88 3.61 -2.14 -6.25
C TRP A 88 2.94 -1.68 -4.97
N PHE A 89 3.72 -1.65 -3.88
CA PHE A 89 3.36 -0.94 -2.67
C PHE A 89 3.89 0.50 -2.76
N LEU A 90 2.99 1.47 -2.66
CA LEU A 90 3.33 2.89 -2.54
C LEU A 90 2.96 3.35 -1.12
N PRO A 91 3.94 3.61 -0.25
CA PRO A 91 3.65 3.93 1.14
C PRO A 91 3.00 5.32 1.28
N GLY A 92 2.03 5.44 2.18
CA GLY A 92 1.39 6.69 2.54
C GLY A 92 2.36 7.70 3.10
N ASN A 93 2.00 8.98 2.96
CA ASN A 93 2.78 10.17 3.26
C ASN A 93 4.18 10.19 2.62
N THR A 94 4.45 9.38 1.58
CA THR A 94 5.75 9.30 0.90
C THR A 94 5.74 10.22 -0.31
N PRO A 95 6.44 11.36 -0.28
CA PRO A 95 6.51 12.23 -1.43
C PRO A 95 7.26 11.52 -2.55
N VAL A 96 6.63 11.47 -3.71
CA VAL A 96 7.21 10.93 -4.94
C VAL A 96 6.90 11.84 -6.11
N GLU A 97 7.78 11.89 -7.09
CA GLU A 97 7.45 12.42 -8.41
C GLU A 97 6.82 11.30 -9.25
N ARG A 98 5.77 11.65 -9.99
CA ARG A 98 5.08 10.76 -10.91
C ARG A 98 5.41 11.16 -12.33
N ARG A 99 5.73 10.17 -13.17
CA ARG A 99 5.96 10.36 -14.61
C ARG A 99 5.16 9.35 -15.41
N CYS A 100 4.41 9.83 -16.38
CA CYS A 100 3.65 9.00 -17.30
C CYS A 100 3.56 9.74 -18.64
N SER A 101 3.86 9.05 -19.74
CA SER A 101 3.81 9.63 -21.09
C SER A 101 2.80 8.95 -22.00
N GLU A 102 2.25 7.80 -21.58
CA GLU A 102 1.31 6.99 -22.36
C GLU A 102 0.04 6.68 -21.55
N SER A 103 -1.02 6.23 -22.22
CA SER A 103 -2.23 5.82 -21.52
C SER A 103 -1.99 4.48 -20.80
N CYS A 104 -2.32 4.44 -19.52
CA CYS A 104 -2.16 3.30 -18.63
C CYS A 104 -3.49 2.97 -17.95
N GLU A 105 -3.68 1.69 -17.64
CA GLU A 105 -4.78 1.20 -16.80
C GLU A 105 -4.20 0.68 -15.48
N ILE A 106 -4.82 1.09 -14.37
CA ILE A 106 -4.39 0.73 -13.03
C ILE A 106 -5.58 0.26 -12.20
N LEU A 107 -5.34 -0.79 -11.42
CA LEU A 107 -6.21 -1.19 -10.31
C LEU A 107 -5.43 -0.89 -9.03
N PHE A 108 -6.00 -0.19 -8.07
CA PHE A 108 -5.30 0.08 -6.82
C PHE A 108 -6.21 0.02 -5.61
N PHE A 109 -5.62 -0.37 -4.49
CA PHE A 109 -6.24 -0.44 -3.18
C PHE A 109 -5.73 0.71 -2.34
N LYS A 110 -6.61 1.47 -1.70
CA LYS A 110 -6.23 2.45 -0.68
C LYS A 110 -6.49 1.87 0.69
N PHE A 111 -5.54 2.00 1.60
CA PHE A 111 -5.70 1.52 2.97
C PHE A 111 -4.91 2.36 3.98
N SER A 112 -5.32 2.29 5.25
CA SER A 112 -4.54 2.76 6.38
C SER A 112 -4.14 1.58 7.26
N CYS A 113 -3.04 1.72 7.98
CA CYS A 113 -2.65 0.77 9.01
C CYS A 113 -2.83 1.41 10.38
N GLU A 114 -3.29 0.62 11.34
CA GLU A 114 -3.48 1.06 12.71
C GLU A 114 -2.95 -0.02 13.66
N TRP A 115 -1.97 0.33 14.49
CA TRP A 115 -1.49 -0.55 15.56
C TRP A 115 -2.07 -0.16 16.93
N LEU A 116 -2.25 1.15 17.11
CA LEU A 116 -2.98 1.81 18.20
C LEU A 116 -3.78 2.96 17.57
N PRO A 117 -4.84 3.48 18.22
CA PRO A 117 -5.61 4.62 17.70
C PRO A 117 -4.72 5.76 17.21
N GLY A 118 -4.73 5.98 15.89
CA GLY A 118 -3.94 7.02 15.22
C GLY A 118 -2.45 6.74 15.00
N VAL A 119 -1.97 5.54 15.31
CA VAL A 119 -0.58 5.11 15.09
C VAL A 119 -0.52 4.17 13.90
N ASP A 120 0.00 4.67 12.79
CA ASP A 120 0.31 3.89 11.60
C ASP A 120 1.79 3.50 11.61
N PRO A 121 2.12 2.22 11.92
CA PRO A 121 3.51 1.80 12.04
C PRO A 121 4.27 1.80 10.71
N LEU A 122 3.57 1.82 9.58
CA LEU A 122 4.22 1.88 8.27
C LEU A 122 4.72 3.29 7.97
N LEU A 123 4.26 4.32 8.68
CA LEU A 123 4.78 5.68 8.52
C LEU A 123 6.22 5.81 9.03
N ASP A 124 6.57 5.11 10.11
CA ASP A 124 7.89 5.16 10.73
C ASP A 124 8.84 4.04 10.23
N TRP A 125 8.42 3.29 9.21
CA TRP A 125 9.21 2.18 8.67
C TRP A 125 10.55 2.69 8.09
N PRO A 126 11.71 2.14 8.49
CA PRO A 126 13.02 2.53 7.95
C PRO A 126 13.15 2.24 6.45
N ASP A 127 13.66 3.20 5.67
CA ASP A 127 13.79 3.09 4.20
C ASP A 127 12.44 3.00 3.50
N ARG A 128 11.47 3.81 3.94
CA ARG A 128 10.13 3.88 3.35
C ARG A 128 10.20 4.38 1.90
N GLU A 129 9.96 3.47 0.96
CA GLU A 129 10.02 3.74 -0.47
C GLU A 129 9.00 2.91 -1.26
N PRO A 130 8.65 3.31 -2.50
CA PRO A 130 7.94 2.46 -3.43
C PRO A 130 8.65 1.11 -3.62
N ARG A 131 7.89 0.01 -3.48
CA ARG A 131 8.45 -1.34 -3.55
C ARG A 131 7.63 -2.23 -4.47
N LEU A 132 8.30 -2.99 -5.32
CA LEU A 132 7.70 -4.11 -6.03
C LEU A 132 7.42 -5.22 -5.00
N ILE A 133 6.16 -5.64 -4.90
CA ILE A 133 5.73 -6.68 -3.93
C ILE A 133 5.28 -7.98 -4.61
N GLY A 134 5.21 -8.00 -5.94
CA GLY A 134 4.94 -9.20 -6.71
C GLY A 134 4.58 -8.90 -8.16
N ASP A 135 4.37 -9.98 -8.91
CA ASP A 135 3.81 -9.95 -10.25
C ASP A 135 2.38 -10.54 -10.21
N ALA A 136 1.49 -9.99 -11.01
CA ALA A 136 0.15 -10.51 -11.25
C ALA A 136 0.24 -11.60 -12.32
N GLU A 137 0.23 -12.86 -11.88
CA GLU A 137 0.14 -14.06 -12.74
C GLU A 137 -1.21 -14.17 -13.46
#